data_AF-A0A7U8BI56-F1
#
_entry.id   AF-A0A7U8BI56-F1
#
_cell.length_a   1.000
_cell.length_b   1.000
_cell.length_c   1.000
_cell.angle_alpha   90.00
_cell.angle_beta   90.00
_cell.angle_gamma   90.00
#
_symmetry.space_group_name_H-M   'P 1'
#
loop_
_entity.id
_entity.type
_entity.pdbx_description
1 polymer ?
#
loop_
_entity_poly.entity_id
_entity_poly.type
_entity_poly.pdbx_seq_one_letter_code
_entity_poly.pdbx_strand_id
1 'polypeptide(L)' 'DILDFIASNLMMPLGGLFGAIFVGFVLKKEALQTLFYPYMRGKYFECWYFFVRYISPLAVILIMVKQLFF' A
#
# COMPACT_ATOMS: atom_id res chain seq x y z
N ASP A 1 -18.55 -18.21 -6.50
CA ASP A 1 -18.22 -17.68 -7.85
C ASP A 1 -18.33 -16.15 -7.98
N ILE A 2 -19.51 -15.51 -8.05
CA ILE A 2 -19.60 -14.03 -8.18
C ILE A 2 -19.04 -13.31 -6.94
N LEU A 3 -19.39 -13.79 -5.75
CA LEU A 3 -18.87 -13.24 -4.49
C LEU A 3 -17.36 -13.46 -4.35
N ASP A 4 -16.85 -14.62 -4.76
CA ASP A 4 -15.41 -14.91 -4.74
C ASP A 4 -14.64 -14.06 -5.74
N PHE A 5 -15.24 -13.78 -6.91
CA PHE A 5 -14.68 -12.87 -7.91
C PHE A 5 -14.62 -11.43 -7.38
N ILE A 6 -15.71 -10.92 -6.79
CA ILE A 6 -15.75 -9.56 -6.22
C ILE A 6 -14.80 -9.47 -5.00
N ALA A 7 -14.78 -10.47 -4.13
CA ALA A 7 -13.93 -10.47 -2.95
C ALA A 7 -12.44 -10.58 -3.31
N SER A 8 -12.08 -11.52 -4.19
CA SER A 8 -10.67 -11.76 -4.50
C SER A 8 -10.11 -10.77 -5.51
N ASN A 9 -10.91 -10.34 -6.49
CA ASN A 9 -10.42 -9.45 -7.55
C ASN A 9 -10.67 -7.97 -7.29
N LEU A 10 -11.63 -7.59 -6.45
CA LEU A 10 -11.91 -6.18 -6.18
C LEU A 10 -11.56 -5.78 -4.75
N MET A 11 -12.02 -6.55 -3.74
CA MET A 11 -11.78 -6.21 -2.32
C MET A 11 -10.31 -6.31 -1.92
N MET A 12 -9.57 -7.33 -2.37
CA MET A 12 -8.14 -7.46 -2.06
C MET A 12 -7.30 -6.26 -2.57
N PRO A 13 -7.32 -5.92 -3.87
CA PRO A 13 -6.56 -4.77 -4.36
C PRO A 13 -7.08 -3.45 -3.78
N LEU A 14 -8.40 -3.28 -3.59
CA LEU A 14 -8.93 -2.09 -2.91
C LEU A 14 -8.40 -1.95 -1.47
N GLY A 15 -8.40 -3.04 -0.69
CA GLY A 15 -7.83 -3.04 0.66
C GLY A 15 -6.36 -2.63 0.67
N GLY A 16 -5.59 -3.12 -0.30
CA GLY A 16 -4.21 -2.70 -0.54
C GLY A 16 -4.09 -1.22 -0.90
N LEU A 17 -4.99 -0.68 -1.74
CA LEU A 17 -5.02 0.73 -2.12
C LEU A 17 -5.26 1.62 -0.90
N PHE A 18 -6.30 1.30 -0.12
CA PHE A 18 -6.65 2.05 1.08
C PHE A 18 -5.52 1.98 2.11
N GLY A 19 -4.90 0.81 2.29
CA GLY A 19 -3.73 0.67 3.16
C GLY A 19 -2.55 1.52 2.71
N ALA A 20 -2.22 1.51 1.41
CA ALA A 20 -1.13 2.30 0.85
C ALA A 20 -1.38 3.82 0.97
N ILE A 21 -2.61 4.28 0.69
CA ILE A 21 -3.00 5.68 0.85
C ILE A 21 -2.98 6.07 2.34
N PHE A 22 -3.51 5.21 3.20
CA PHE A 22 -3.54 5.48 4.64
C PHE A 22 -2.13 5.60 5.22
N VAL A 23 -1.23 4.66 4.91
CA VAL A 23 0.15 4.68 5.41
C VAL A 23 0.98 5.77 4.73
N GLY A 24 0.80 6.00 3.43
CA GLY A 24 1.60 6.96 2.65
C GLY A 24 1.15 8.42 2.76
N PHE A 25 -0.14 8.69 3.00
CA PHE A 25 -0.71 10.04 2.97
C PHE A 25 -1.48 10.46 4.23
N VAL A 26 -2.10 9.52 4.96
CA VAL A 26 -2.89 9.85 6.16
C VAL A 26 -2.03 9.80 7.43
N LEU A 27 -1.18 8.78 7.56
CA LEU A 27 -0.27 8.66 8.70
C LEU A 27 0.87 9.67 8.62
N LYS A 28 1.08 10.38 9.74
CA LYS A 28 2.20 11.31 9.90
C LYS A 28 3.51 10.55 9.87
N LYS A 29 4.45 11.01 9.04
CA LYS A 29 5.79 10.42 8.91
C LYS A 29 6.50 10.33 10.26
N GLU A 30 6.33 11.32 11.14
CA GLU A 30 6.95 11.32 12.47
C GLU A 30 6.41 10.20 13.37
N ALA A 31 5.11 9.89 13.27
CA ALA A 31 4.48 8.83 14.05
C ALA A 31 4.98 7.45 13.60
N LEU A 32 5.05 7.22 12.28
CA LEU A 32 5.65 6.01 11.71
C LEU A 32 7.13 5.90 12.07
N GLN A 33 7.89 6.99 11.97
CA GLN A 33 9.30 7.00 12.31
C GLN A 33 9.54 6.69 13.79
N THR A 34 8.66 7.14 14.69
CA THR A 34 8.70 6.81 16.12
C THR A 34 8.38 5.33 16.36
N LEU A 35 7.36 4.78 15.67
CA LEU A 35 7.01 3.36 15.75
C LEU A 35 8.14 2.45 15.26
N PHE A 36 8.79 2.84 14.15
CA PHE A 36 9.84 2.05 13.51
C PHE A 36 11.24 2.38 14.01
N TYR A 37 11.40 3.37 14.89
CA TYR A 37 12.69 3.77 15.47
C TYR A 37 13.53 2.59 16.03
N PRO A 38 12.97 1.61 16.76
CA PRO A 38 13.74 0.45 17.24
C PRO A 38 14.11 -0.56 16.14
N TYR A 39 13.44 -0.54 14.99
CA TYR A 39 13.61 -1.54 13.92
C TYR A 39 14.34 -1.01 12.68
N MET A 40 14.21 0.27 12.36
CA MET A 40 14.77 0.89 11.15
C MET A 40 15.26 2.32 11.45
N ARG A 41 16.54 2.58 11.18
CA ARG A 41 17.15 3.91 11.35
C ARG A 41 17.15 4.73 10.06
N GLY A 42 16.62 5.95 10.14
CA GLY A 42 16.84 7.07 9.22
C GLY A 42 16.62 6.73 7.73
N LYS A 43 17.72 6.48 7.00
CA LYS A 43 17.73 6.26 5.55
C LYS A 43 16.93 5.04 5.11
N TYR A 44 16.96 3.95 5.89
CA TYR A 44 16.20 2.74 5.57
C TYR A 44 14.70 2.97 5.70
N PHE A 45 14.29 3.76 6.69
CA PHE A 45 12.88 4.15 6.88
C PHE A 45 12.40 5.07 5.76
N GLU A 46 13.20 6.06 5.35
CA GLU A 46 12.82 6.93 4.23
C GLU A 46 12.69 6.17 2.91
N CYS A 47 13.60 5.23 2.65
CA CYS A 47 13.53 4.36 1.48
C CYS A 47 12.24 3.52 1.53
N TRP A 48 11.99 2.80 2.63
CA TRP A 48 10.76 2.03 2.80
C TRP A 48 9.50 2.89 2.66
N TYR A 49 9.48 4.08 3.27
CA TYR A 49 8.34 4.99 3.19
C TYR A 49 8.09 5.48 1.76
N PHE A 50 9.15 5.73 0.98
CA PHE A 50 9.03 6.06 -0.44
C PHE A 50 8.42 4.89 -1.23
N PHE A 51 8.84 3.65 -0.95
CA PHE A 51 8.25 2.47 -1.57
C PHE A 51 6.76 2.34 -1.22
N VAL A 52 6.38 2.49 0.04
CA VAL A 52 4.96 2.42 0.41
C VAL A 52 4.14 3.55 -0.19
N ARG A 53 4.70 4.76 -0.29
CA ARG A 53 3.98 5.92 -0.83
C ARG A 53 3.84 5.91 -2.35
N TYR A 54 4.80 5.35 -3.08
CA TYR A 54 4.81 5.37 -4.55
C TYR A 54 4.65 3.99 -5.18
N ILE A 55 5.37 2.98 -4.69
CA ILE A 55 5.37 1.63 -5.27
C ILE A 55 4.11 0.86 -4.90
N SER A 56 3.63 0.92 -3.65
CA SER A 56 2.37 0.25 -3.28
C SER A 56 1.15 0.74 -4.08
N PRO A 57 0.85 2.05 -4.19
CA PRO A 57 -0.31 2.46 -4.99
C PRO A 57 -0.14 2.12 -6.48
N LEU A 58 1.08 2.17 -7.00
CA LEU A 58 1.36 1.81 -8.40
C LEU A 58 1.17 0.31 -8.65
N ALA A 59 1.58 -0.55 -7.71
CA ALA A 59 1.33 -1.99 -7.76
C ALA A 59 -0.16 -2.30 -7.74
N VAL A 60 -0.93 -1.61 -6.91
CA VAL A 60 -2.39 -1.80 -6.85
C VAL A 60 -3.08 -1.35 -8.14
N ILE A 61 -2.66 -0.21 -8.71
CA ILE A 61 -3.16 0.25 -10.02
C ILE A 61 -2.85 -0.79 -11.10
N LEU A 62 -1.63 -1.35 -11.11
CA LEU A 62 -1.24 -2.41 -12.06
C LEU A 62 -2.12 -3.65 -11.92
N ILE A 63 -2.44 -4.08 -10.70
CA ILE A 63 -3.32 -5.23 -10.45
C ILE A 63 -4.74 -4.95 -10.94
N MET A 64 -5.28 -3.76 -10.65
CA MET A 64 -6.60 -3.36 -11.14
C MET A 64 -6.67 -3.29 -12.67
N VAL A 65 -5.63 -2.74 -13.32
CA VAL A 65 -5.53 -2.70 -14.79
C VAL A 65 -5.44 -4.12 -15.35
N LYS A 66 -4.64 -4.99 -14.73
CA LYS A 66 -4.54 -6.41 -15.12
C LYS A 66 -5.89 -7.11 -15.06
N GLN A 67 -6.67 -6.92 -14.00
CA GLN A 67 -8.01 -7.50 -13.85
C GLN A 67 -9.07 -6.90 -14.77
N LEU A 68 -8.88 -5.65 -15.23
CA LEU A 68 -9.81 -5.03 -16.18
C LEU A 68 -9.55 -5.49 -17.62
N PHE A 69 -8.28 -5.74 -17.97
CA PHE A 69 -7.86 -6.11 -19.32
C PHE A 69 -7.72 -7.62 -19.55
N PHE A 70 -7.75 -8.45 -18.49
CA PHE A 70 -7.58 -9.90 -18.56
C PHE A 70 -8.54 -10.60 -17.59
#